data_AF-A0A9W9KRF9-F1
#
_entry.id   AF-A0A9W9KRF9-F1
#
_cell.length_a   1.000
_cell.length_b   1.000
_cell.length_c   1.000
_cell.angle_alpha   90.00
_cell.angle_beta   90.00
_cell.angle_gamma   90.00
#
_symmetry.space_group_name_H-M   'P 1'
#
loop_
_entity.id
_entity.type
_entity.pdbx_description
1 polymer ?
#
loop_
_entity_poly.entity_id
_entity_poly.type
_entity_poly.pdbx_seq_one_letter_code
_entity_poly.pdbx_strand_id
1 'polypeptide(L)'
;MDSSHKSRFWELAISKLRFRRQPRQPKTSDEVHSLDPDVGLDNTETQKDGFYRYSESLLEEANSLLLQQTESLEDGSECFVMAPSRRHSRPYTVSSEEWVLLSSPSSPSQVLSLDDLSGVQLSIHFGGVLNIFTKLYAMGKMMHVVFLSYGVELDTSETGLMYWVQRAEEEVRTNSLATLIEIVENLFYALYARVVLEMASIELCSCFNVDVPSLTTHRQFILPHADHLYRIFLACKDVLDSPVICEMLQQELVARYQEGYTRRVIHKENEKGLSSDDILGYRRYALSIVSERSSAFCKKWETLIPLLRDTPAEVMAVLSEKYLAVVPKSVLSDDISYDELPFTDLITIDPATWEKDTIQDHRLATLAKLEGNSVGQERRDDANIRLFSLAKRHKCVCASVCRCSYECTNNVERRCPCAERQLRIMLAKRRKGTGRYSFATRAYTLARVGFESLATLKRHVDDDDILIELGHVFEVFDLEIQKERSAAALSTWT
;
A
#
# COMPACT_ATOMS: atom_id res chain seq x y z
N MET A 1 31.31 5.80 24.93
CA MET A 1 31.82 5.63 23.56
C MET A 1 30.61 5.38 22.66
N ASP A 2 30.12 6.28 21.83
CA ASP A 2 30.66 7.56 21.41
C ASP A 2 29.49 8.46 20.95
N SER A 3 29.13 9.49 21.73
CA SER A 3 28.15 10.52 21.38
C SER A 3 28.66 11.49 20.30
N SER A 4 29.97 11.47 20.05
CA SER A 4 30.69 12.28 19.06
C SER A 4 30.35 11.91 17.61
N HIS A 5 30.06 10.64 17.32
CA HIS A 5 29.76 10.20 15.95
C HIS A 5 28.34 10.60 15.48
N LYS A 6 27.39 10.76 16.39
CA LYS A 6 26.04 11.26 16.07
C LYS A 6 26.04 12.75 15.76
N SER A 7 26.85 13.57 16.46
CA SER A 7 26.90 15.02 16.21
C SER A 7 27.52 15.36 14.84
N ARG A 8 28.58 14.66 14.44
CA ARG A 8 29.25 14.91 13.15
C ARG A 8 28.40 14.61 11.92
N PHE A 9 27.50 13.62 12.00
CA PHE A 9 26.58 13.30 10.90
C PHE A 9 25.53 14.41 10.70
N TRP A 10 24.98 14.93 11.80
CA TRP A 10 24.06 16.06 11.78
C TRP A 10 24.73 17.37 11.36
N GLU A 11 25.96 17.65 11.82
CA GLU A 11 26.73 18.82 11.40
C GLU A 11 26.99 18.85 9.89
N LEU A 12 27.31 17.70 9.28
CA LEU A 12 27.50 17.58 7.84
C LEU A 12 26.19 17.71 7.05
N ALA A 13 25.08 17.17 7.57
CA ALA A 13 23.75 17.31 6.95
C ALA A 13 23.24 18.76 7.02
N ILE A 14 23.44 19.45 8.15
CA ILE A 14 23.01 20.84 8.36
C ILE A 14 23.79 21.81 7.48
N SER A 15 25.08 21.56 7.23
CA SER A 15 25.91 22.42 6.36
C SER A 15 25.43 22.52 4.90
N LYS A 16 24.52 21.63 4.47
CA LYS A 16 24.01 21.55 3.09
C LYS A 16 22.52 21.90 2.94
N LEU A 17 21.82 22.22 4.02
CA LEU A 17 20.41 22.64 3.95
C LEU A 17 20.31 24.07 3.41
N ARG A 18 19.67 24.26 2.26
CA ARG A 18 19.29 25.60 1.77
C ARG A 18 17.83 25.86 2.14
N PHE A 19 17.61 26.81 3.04
CA PHE A 19 16.27 27.31 3.34
C PHE A 19 15.87 28.35 2.29
N ARG A 20 14.93 28.01 1.41
CA ARG A 20 14.33 28.99 0.49
C ARG A 20 13.08 29.59 1.14
N ARG A 21 13.19 30.80 1.69
CA ARG A 21 12.02 31.62 2.02
C ARG A 21 11.43 32.15 0.71
N GLN A 22 10.19 31.78 0.38
CA GLN A 22 9.45 32.46 -0.68
C GLN A 22 9.10 33.88 -0.23
N PRO A 23 9.33 34.93 -1.04
CA PRO A 23 8.83 36.26 -0.74
C PRO A 23 7.31 36.32 -0.99
N ARG A 24 6.59 36.93 -0.04
CA ARG A 24 5.18 37.33 -0.18
C ARG A 24 5.01 38.16 -1.46
N GLN A 25 4.13 37.75 -2.37
CA GLN A 25 3.68 38.63 -3.45
C GLN A 25 2.71 39.69 -2.88
N PRO A 26 2.90 40.98 -3.21
CA PRO A 26 1.93 42.01 -2.90
C PRO A 26 0.81 42.04 -3.96
N LYS A 27 -0.42 42.30 -3.49
CA LYS A 27 -1.58 42.62 -4.32
C LYS A 27 -1.39 44.00 -4.97
N THR A 28 -1.55 44.10 -6.29
CA THR A 28 -2.00 45.32 -6.96
C THR A 28 -2.78 44.96 -8.22
N SER A 29 -3.89 45.65 -8.39
CA SER A 29 -4.87 45.61 -9.48
C SER A 29 -4.53 46.55 -10.64
N ASP A 30 -5.10 46.21 -11.79
CA ASP A 30 -5.54 47.03 -12.94
C ASP A 30 -4.55 47.65 -13.94
N GLU A 31 -4.77 47.27 -15.22
CA GLU A 31 -4.79 48.02 -16.51
C GLU A 31 -4.28 47.08 -17.65
N VAL A 32 -5.09 46.45 -18.51
CA VAL A 32 -6.04 46.88 -19.58
C VAL A 32 -5.41 47.02 -21.00
N HIS A 33 -5.97 46.25 -21.95
CA HIS A 33 -5.91 46.25 -23.45
C HIS A 33 -4.59 45.84 -24.14
N SER A 34 -4.54 44.94 -25.14
CA SER A 34 -5.27 45.01 -26.42
C SER A 34 -5.16 43.70 -27.27
N LEU A 35 -6.31 43.26 -27.82
CA LEU A 35 -6.61 42.78 -29.19
C LEU A 35 -5.85 41.60 -29.85
N ASP A 36 -6.61 40.52 -30.09
CA ASP A 36 -6.47 39.54 -31.19
C ASP A 36 -6.77 40.18 -32.57
N PRO A 37 -6.45 39.48 -33.69
CA PRO A 37 -7.54 38.77 -34.37
C PRO A 37 -7.17 37.39 -34.97
N ASP A 38 -8.01 36.41 -34.62
CA ASP A 38 -8.77 35.49 -35.48
C ASP A 38 -8.28 35.15 -36.91
N VAL A 39 -8.09 33.86 -37.17
CA VAL A 39 -8.26 33.23 -38.49
C VAL A 39 -9.12 31.98 -38.30
N GLY A 40 -10.38 32.07 -38.71
CA GLY A 40 -11.32 30.96 -38.76
C GLY A 40 -11.12 30.05 -39.96
N LEU A 41 -11.62 28.82 -39.83
CA LEU A 41 -11.99 27.96 -40.95
C LEU A 41 -13.19 27.12 -40.52
N ASP A 42 -14.32 27.40 -41.17
CA ASP A 42 -15.56 26.65 -41.13
C ASP A 42 -15.70 25.95 -42.49
N ASN A 43 -15.92 24.63 -42.50
CA ASN A 43 -16.90 23.94 -43.34
C ASN A 43 -16.73 22.40 -43.40
N THR A 44 -17.83 21.74 -43.05
CA THR A 44 -18.48 20.57 -43.70
C THR A 44 -17.86 19.16 -43.61
N GLU A 45 -18.61 18.34 -42.85
CA GLU A 45 -19.15 17.02 -43.23
C GLU A 45 -18.25 15.77 -43.41
N THR A 46 -18.72 14.71 -42.76
CA THR A 46 -18.51 13.27 -43.04
C THR A 46 -17.17 12.62 -42.71
N GLN A 47 -17.01 12.24 -41.43
CA GLN A 47 -16.40 10.96 -41.08
C GLN A 47 -17.04 10.41 -39.79
N LYS A 48 -18.18 9.71 -39.95
CA LYS A 48 -18.71 8.82 -38.91
C LYS A 48 -17.78 7.62 -38.84
N ASP A 49 -16.81 7.70 -37.94
CA ASP A 49 -15.82 6.66 -37.70
C ASP A 49 -16.44 5.48 -36.95
N GLY A 50 -16.02 4.27 -37.34
CA GLY A 50 -16.61 2.97 -36.99
C GLY A 50 -16.48 2.56 -35.53
N PHE A 51 -16.03 3.45 -34.67
CA PHE A 51 -15.82 3.19 -33.25
C PHE A 51 -17.14 3.14 -32.46
N TYR A 52 -18.14 3.94 -32.87
CA TYR A 52 -19.41 4.05 -32.12
C TYR A 52 -20.35 2.85 -32.35
N ARG A 53 -20.23 2.16 -33.50
CA ARG A 53 -21.05 0.96 -33.78
C ARG A 53 -20.56 -0.30 -33.05
N TYR A 54 -19.29 -0.34 -32.68
CA TYR A 54 -18.73 -1.49 -31.95
C TYR A 54 -19.18 -1.48 -30.48
N SER A 55 -19.25 -0.30 -29.86
CA SER A 55 -19.74 -0.14 -28.48
C SER A 55 -21.23 -0.44 -28.33
N GLU A 56 -22.05 -0.11 -29.33
CA GLU A 56 -23.49 -0.36 -29.31
C GLU A 56 -23.79 -1.86 -29.48
N SER A 57 -23.05 -2.56 -30.36
CA SER A 57 -23.19 -4.01 -30.55
C SER A 57 -22.79 -4.83 -29.32
N LEU A 58 -21.77 -4.39 -28.55
CA LEU A 58 -21.35 -5.06 -27.31
C LEU A 58 -22.34 -4.84 -26.16
N LEU A 59 -23.02 -3.68 -26.14
CA LEU A 59 -24.07 -3.39 -25.17
C LEU A 59 -25.37 -4.13 -25.50
N GLU A 60 -25.71 -4.31 -26.78
CA GLU A 60 -26.85 -5.13 -27.22
C GLU A 60 -26.61 -6.62 -26.99
N GLU A 61 -25.38 -7.13 -27.20
CA GLU A 61 -25.03 -8.54 -26.96
C GLU A 61 -24.99 -8.87 -25.46
N ALA A 62 -24.53 -7.94 -24.60
CA ALA A 62 -24.60 -8.07 -23.14
C ALA A 62 -26.05 -8.03 -22.61
N ASN A 63 -26.89 -7.17 -23.17
CA ASN A 63 -28.31 -7.09 -22.78
C ASN A 63 -29.11 -8.31 -23.29
N SER A 64 -28.76 -8.86 -24.45
CA SER A 64 -29.39 -10.07 -25.00
C SER A 64 -29.07 -11.32 -24.16
N LEU A 65 -27.85 -11.41 -23.60
CA LEU A 65 -27.46 -12.50 -22.69
C LEU A 65 -28.12 -12.39 -21.30
N LEU A 66 -28.39 -11.18 -20.83
CA LEU A 66 -29.12 -10.93 -19.58
C LEU A 66 -30.62 -11.25 -19.72
N LEU A 67 -31.22 -10.96 -20.89
CA LEU A 67 -32.61 -11.32 -21.21
C LEU A 67 -32.80 -12.83 -21.44
N GLN A 68 -31.84 -13.51 -22.10
CA GLN A 68 -31.87 -14.98 -22.23
C GLN A 68 -31.72 -15.73 -20.89
N GLN A 69 -31.07 -15.12 -19.88
CA GLN A 69 -31.02 -15.69 -18.52
C GLN A 69 -32.31 -15.45 -17.72
N THR A 70 -33.13 -14.47 -18.09
CA THR A 70 -34.40 -14.17 -17.41
C THR A 70 -35.61 -14.87 -18.03
N GLU A 71 -35.58 -15.21 -19.32
CA GLU A 71 -36.70 -15.89 -20.00
C GLU A 71 -36.70 -17.43 -19.85
N SER A 72 -35.66 -18.04 -19.25
CA SER A 72 -35.57 -19.51 -19.07
C SER A 72 -36.22 -20.03 -17.76
N LEU A 73 -37.05 -19.22 -17.09
CA LEU A 73 -37.68 -19.57 -15.80
C LEU A 73 -39.20 -19.44 -15.75
N GLU A 74 -39.86 -19.26 -16.90
CA GLU A 74 -41.32 -19.26 -16.98
C GLU A 74 -41.83 -20.33 -17.94
N ASP A 75 -41.80 -21.60 -17.50
CA ASP A 75 -42.87 -22.53 -17.87
C ASP A 75 -43.05 -23.66 -16.84
N GLY A 76 -44.28 -23.81 -16.34
CA GLY A 76 -44.77 -25.05 -15.73
C GLY A 76 -44.53 -25.28 -14.23
N SER A 77 -45.51 -24.88 -13.41
CA SER A 77 -46.26 -25.77 -12.49
C SER A 77 -46.49 -25.15 -11.11
N GLU A 78 -47.77 -24.89 -10.83
CA GLU A 78 -48.31 -24.65 -9.50
C GLU A 78 -47.99 -25.82 -8.55
N CYS A 79 -47.97 -25.47 -7.25
CA CYS A 79 -47.98 -26.34 -6.08
C CYS A 79 -46.61 -26.90 -5.65
N PHE A 80 -45.93 -26.17 -4.76
CA PHE A 80 -45.48 -26.64 -3.43
C PHE A 80 -44.90 -25.43 -2.68
N VAL A 81 -45.57 -25.00 -1.61
CA VAL A 81 -45.02 -24.02 -0.66
C VAL A 81 -43.88 -24.71 0.09
N MET A 82 -42.67 -24.60 -0.45
CA MET A 82 -41.44 -24.87 0.29
C MET A 82 -40.92 -23.55 0.83
N ALA A 83 -40.54 -23.55 2.11
CA ALA A 83 -39.90 -22.43 2.79
C ALA A 83 -38.75 -21.85 1.93
N PRO A 84 -38.52 -20.53 1.96
CA PRO A 84 -37.51 -19.92 1.10
C PRO A 84 -36.14 -20.49 1.45
N SER A 85 -35.57 -21.27 0.53
CA SER A 85 -34.15 -21.61 0.55
C SER A 85 -33.38 -20.29 0.52
N ARG A 86 -32.90 -19.83 1.67
CA ARG A 86 -32.14 -18.59 1.83
C ARG A 86 -30.83 -18.73 1.05
N ARG A 87 -30.84 -18.32 -0.21
CA ARG A 87 -29.64 -18.17 -1.02
C ARG A 87 -28.94 -16.92 -0.51
N HIS A 88 -27.89 -17.09 0.29
CA HIS A 88 -26.95 -16.03 0.62
C HIS A 88 -26.23 -15.63 -0.67
N SER A 89 -26.73 -14.59 -1.35
CA SER A 89 -26.29 -14.21 -2.70
C SER A 89 -25.16 -13.19 -2.70
N ARG A 90 -24.78 -12.64 -1.55
CA ARG A 90 -23.79 -11.55 -1.47
C ARG A 90 -22.42 -12.06 -1.02
N PRO A 91 -21.33 -11.62 -1.70
CA PRO A 91 -19.98 -11.90 -1.23
C PRO A 91 -19.75 -11.25 0.14
N TYR A 92 -18.94 -11.89 0.97
CA TYR A 92 -18.60 -11.37 2.31
C TYR A 92 -17.94 -9.99 2.20
N THR A 93 -18.37 -9.06 3.05
CA THR A 93 -17.80 -7.73 3.26
C THR A 93 -17.80 -7.42 4.76
N VAL A 94 -16.82 -6.65 5.22
CA VAL A 94 -16.72 -6.22 6.63
C VAL A 94 -17.97 -5.42 7.02
N SER A 95 -18.47 -5.67 8.24
CA SER A 95 -19.70 -5.08 8.79
C SER A 95 -20.98 -5.42 8.05
N SER A 96 -20.98 -6.44 7.19
CA SER A 96 -22.21 -6.85 6.51
C SER A 96 -23.19 -7.45 7.51
N GLU A 97 -24.43 -6.95 7.53
CA GLU A 97 -25.47 -7.40 8.46
C GLU A 97 -25.75 -8.90 8.37
N GLU A 98 -25.48 -9.51 7.20
CA GLU A 98 -25.62 -10.95 6.96
C GLU A 98 -24.52 -11.78 7.63
N TRP A 99 -23.39 -11.18 8.03
CA TRP A 99 -22.16 -11.86 8.43
C TRP A 99 -21.69 -11.54 9.86
N VAL A 100 -22.35 -10.63 10.58
CA VAL A 100 -21.96 -10.23 11.95
C VAL A 100 -22.13 -11.39 12.93
N LEU A 101 -21.02 -11.84 13.52
CA LEU A 101 -21.02 -12.72 14.68
C LEU A 101 -21.27 -11.88 15.94
N LEU A 102 -22.34 -12.18 16.67
CA LEU A 102 -22.83 -11.42 17.82
C LEU A 102 -21.73 -10.97 18.78
N SER A 103 -21.58 -9.65 18.95
CA SER A 103 -21.05 -9.01 20.16
C SER A 103 -21.55 -7.56 20.33
N SER A 104 -22.78 -7.25 19.87
CA SER A 104 -23.41 -5.94 20.15
C SER A 104 -24.88 -6.11 20.58
N PRO A 105 -25.33 -5.45 21.66
CA PRO A 105 -26.64 -5.67 22.28
C PRO A 105 -27.81 -4.89 21.63
N SER A 106 -27.62 -4.24 20.48
CA SER A 106 -28.56 -3.23 19.96
C SER A 106 -29.24 -3.51 18.61
N SER A 107 -29.15 -4.71 18.05
CA SER A 107 -29.91 -5.04 16.83
C SER A 107 -30.31 -6.53 16.77
N PRO A 108 -31.57 -6.85 16.41
CA PRO A 108 -32.00 -8.22 16.13
C PRO A 108 -31.67 -8.55 14.67
N SER A 109 -30.39 -8.61 14.31
CA SER A 109 -29.96 -9.05 12.97
C SER A 109 -29.71 -10.56 12.97
N GLN A 110 -30.22 -11.22 11.93
CA GLN A 110 -30.21 -12.66 11.75
C GLN A 110 -28.77 -13.17 11.59
N VAL A 111 -28.28 -13.84 12.61
CA VAL A 111 -26.98 -14.51 12.65
C VAL A 111 -27.00 -15.68 11.66
N LEU A 112 -25.94 -15.82 10.86
CA LEU A 112 -25.66 -17.06 10.14
C LEU A 112 -25.50 -18.21 11.15
N SER A 113 -26.50 -19.08 11.22
CA SER A 113 -26.32 -20.42 11.77
C SER A 113 -25.39 -21.16 10.82
N LEU A 114 -24.09 -21.19 11.16
CA LEU A 114 -23.06 -21.92 10.40
C LEU A 114 -23.41 -23.42 10.25
N ASP A 115 -24.29 -23.93 11.11
CA ASP A 115 -24.75 -25.32 11.13
C ASP A 115 -25.70 -25.67 9.97
N ASP A 116 -26.30 -24.69 9.29
CA ASP A 116 -27.30 -24.91 8.23
C ASP A 116 -26.72 -24.86 6.79
N LEU A 117 -25.41 -24.63 6.63
CA LEU A 117 -24.75 -24.46 5.33
C LEU A 117 -24.24 -25.78 4.73
N SER A 118 -24.49 -25.98 3.44
CA SER A 118 -23.88 -27.11 2.71
C SER A 118 -22.36 -26.92 2.58
N GLY A 119 -21.60 -28.02 2.48
CA GLY A 119 -20.13 -27.98 2.36
C GLY A 119 -19.62 -27.16 1.17
N VAL A 120 -20.37 -27.09 0.07
CA VAL A 120 -20.04 -26.26 -1.09
C VAL A 120 -20.21 -24.77 -0.76
N GLN A 121 -21.31 -24.38 -0.11
CA GLN A 121 -21.53 -23.00 0.31
C GLN A 121 -20.47 -22.55 1.32
N LEU A 122 -20.15 -23.39 2.30
CA LEU A 122 -19.10 -23.10 3.28
C LEU A 122 -17.76 -22.79 2.59
N SER A 123 -17.40 -23.55 1.55
CA SER A 123 -16.16 -23.35 0.79
C SER A 123 -16.14 -22.03 0.01
N ILE A 124 -17.27 -21.64 -0.59
CA ILE A 124 -17.41 -20.38 -1.34
C ILE A 124 -17.29 -19.19 -0.39
N HIS A 125 -18.01 -19.24 0.72
CA HIS A 125 -17.98 -18.20 1.75
C HIS A 125 -16.59 -18.08 2.38
N PHE A 126 -15.94 -19.21 2.67
CA PHE A 126 -14.58 -19.22 3.17
C PHE A 126 -13.60 -18.55 2.20
N GLY A 127 -13.73 -18.82 0.89
CA GLY A 127 -12.92 -18.16 -0.14
C GLY A 127 -13.11 -16.65 -0.18
N GLY A 128 -14.35 -16.18 -0.01
CA GLY A 128 -14.67 -14.75 0.07
C GLY A 128 -14.03 -14.06 1.27
N VAL A 129 -14.18 -14.63 2.47
CA VAL A 129 -13.55 -14.10 3.69
C VAL A 129 -12.02 -14.14 3.58
N LEU A 130 -11.44 -15.21 3.04
CA LEU A 130 -9.99 -15.36 2.88
C LEU A 130 -9.40 -14.31 1.93
N ASN A 131 -10.12 -13.90 0.89
CA ASN A 131 -9.71 -12.82 -0.02
C ASN A 131 -9.61 -11.48 0.73
N ILE A 132 -10.63 -11.14 1.54
CA ILE A 132 -10.59 -9.92 2.37
C ILE A 132 -9.47 -10.02 3.42
N PHE A 133 -9.37 -11.15 4.12
CA PHE A 133 -8.29 -11.43 5.07
C PHE A 133 -6.92 -11.17 4.46
N THR A 134 -6.67 -11.67 3.25
CA THR A 134 -5.39 -11.50 2.56
C THR A 134 -5.04 -10.03 2.33
N LYS A 135 -6.00 -9.23 1.86
CA LYS A 135 -5.79 -7.79 1.61
C LYS A 135 -5.54 -7.03 2.92
N LEU A 136 -6.36 -7.26 3.94
CA LEU A 136 -6.20 -6.61 5.25
C LEU A 136 -4.90 -7.02 5.93
N TYR A 137 -4.53 -8.30 5.89
CA TYR A 137 -3.29 -8.81 6.43
C TYR A 137 -2.07 -8.23 5.72
N ALA A 138 -2.08 -8.20 4.37
CA ALA A 138 -1.02 -7.60 3.57
C ALA A 138 -0.82 -6.12 3.93
N MET A 139 -1.91 -5.33 4.00
CA MET A 139 -1.83 -3.93 4.43
C MET A 139 -1.36 -3.78 5.88
N GLY A 140 -1.91 -4.57 6.82
CA GLY A 140 -1.51 -4.54 8.22
C GLY A 140 -0.04 -4.86 8.44
N LYS A 141 0.48 -5.88 7.75
CA LYS A 141 1.89 -6.27 7.80
C LYS A 141 2.78 -5.23 7.11
N MET A 142 2.32 -4.61 6.02
CA MET A 142 3.02 -3.50 5.38
C MET A 142 3.10 -2.27 6.31
N MET A 143 2.00 -1.91 6.98
CA MET A 143 1.97 -0.83 7.96
C MET A 143 2.91 -1.10 9.14
N HIS A 144 3.03 -2.35 9.58
CA HIS A 144 4.05 -2.73 10.56
C HIS A 144 5.47 -2.36 10.09
N VAL A 145 5.82 -2.66 8.83
CA VAL A 145 7.14 -2.30 8.28
C VAL A 145 7.31 -0.78 8.20
N VAL A 146 6.29 -0.05 7.75
CA VAL A 146 6.31 1.43 7.73
C VAL A 146 6.57 1.97 9.13
N PHE A 147 5.86 1.44 10.13
CA PHE A 147 5.97 1.89 11.51
C PHE A 147 7.37 1.65 12.07
N LEU A 148 7.95 0.48 11.85
CA LEU A 148 9.35 0.21 12.22
C LEU A 148 10.32 1.16 11.51
N SER A 149 10.10 1.40 10.22
CA SER A 149 10.96 2.23 9.39
C SER A 149 11.02 3.69 9.86
N TYR A 150 9.87 4.27 10.23
CA TYR A 150 9.80 5.65 10.75
C TYR A 150 9.94 5.74 12.29
N GLY A 151 10.05 4.60 12.98
CA GLY A 151 10.09 4.51 14.44
C GLY A 151 8.80 4.98 15.09
N VAL A 152 7.67 4.65 14.46
CA VAL A 152 6.33 4.79 15.03
C VAL A 152 6.15 3.74 16.12
N GLU A 153 5.44 4.11 17.19
CA GLU A 153 5.14 3.19 18.27
C GLU A 153 4.25 2.02 17.80
N LEU A 154 4.71 0.82 18.14
CA LEU A 154 3.99 -0.42 17.95
C LEU A 154 3.13 -0.72 19.17
N ASP A 155 1.87 -0.99 18.93
CA ASP A 155 0.87 -1.23 19.96
C ASP A 155 0.38 -2.67 19.88
N THR A 156 0.69 -3.42 20.93
CA THR A 156 0.38 -4.85 21.09
C THR A 156 -0.82 -5.09 22.00
N SER A 157 -1.55 -4.05 22.40
CA SER A 157 -2.82 -4.21 23.11
C SER A 157 -3.90 -4.77 22.17
N GLU A 158 -5.03 -5.23 22.71
CA GLU A 158 -6.17 -5.73 21.92
C GLU A 158 -6.78 -4.66 20.98
N THR A 159 -6.55 -3.38 21.26
CA THR A 159 -6.91 -2.26 20.37
C THR A 159 -5.80 -1.90 19.37
N GLY A 160 -4.68 -2.60 19.42
CA GLY A 160 -3.49 -2.32 18.63
C GLY A 160 -3.45 -3.13 17.34
N LEU A 161 -2.99 -2.52 16.25
CA LEU A 161 -2.82 -3.21 14.98
C LEU A 161 -1.88 -4.43 15.08
N MET A 162 -0.83 -4.36 15.91
CA MET A 162 0.15 -5.44 15.97
C MET A 162 -0.41 -6.70 16.62
N TYR A 163 -1.32 -6.54 17.58
CA TYR A 163 -2.02 -7.66 18.20
C TYR A 163 -2.81 -8.45 17.14
N TRP A 164 -3.61 -7.76 16.32
CA TRP A 164 -4.41 -8.41 15.29
C TRP A 164 -3.59 -8.94 14.11
N VAL A 165 -2.45 -8.31 13.78
CA VAL A 165 -1.51 -8.89 12.80
C VAL A 165 -0.89 -10.19 13.33
N GLN A 166 -0.50 -10.25 14.60
CA GLN A 166 0.03 -11.47 15.21
C GLN A 166 -1.04 -12.56 15.29
N ARG A 167 -2.26 -12.21 15.70
CA ARG A 167 -3.40 -13.14 15.73
C ARG A 167 -3.71 -13.71 14.34
N ALA A 168 -3.66 -12.87 13.30
CA ALA A 168 -3.81 -13.30 11.91
C ALA A 168 -2.71 -14.28 11.47
N GLU A 169 -1.48 -14.13 11.96
CA GLU A 169 -0.37 -15.04 11.67
C GLU A 169 -0.52 -16.40 12.34
N GLU A 170 -1.01 -16.41 13.58
CA GLU A 170 -1.29 -17.63 14.33
C GLU A 170 -2.42 -18.45 13.69
N GLU A 171 -3.46 -17.76 13.22
CA GLU A 171 -4.69 -18.37 12.70
C GLU A 171 -4.73 -18.44 11.17
N VAL A 172 -3.63 -18.15 10.47
CA VAL A 172 -3.56 -18.22 9.00
C VAL A 172 -3.95 -19.60 8.46
N ARG A 173 -3.74 -20.66 9.26
CA ARG A 173 -4.07 -22.06 8.94
C ARG A 173 -5.46 -22.49 9.41
N THR A 174 -6.24 -21.60 10.02
CA THR A 174 -7.56 -21.93 10.54
C THR A 174 -8.51 -22.38 9.44
N ASN A 175 -9.33 -23.39 9.73
CA ASN A 175 -10.46 -23.79 8.88
C ASN A 175 -11.79 -23.35 9.49
N SER A 176 -11.75 -22.64 10.63
CA SER A 176 -12.92 -22.07 11.27
C SER A 176 -13.31 -20.76 10.58
N LEU A 177 -14.46 -20.77 9.91
CA LEU A 177 -15.00 -19.57 9.26
C LEU A 177 -15.29 -18.48 10.30
N ALA A 178 -15.77 -18.85 11.50
CA ALA A 178 -16.06 -17.90 12.57
C ALA A 178 -14.80 -17.19 13.07
N THR A 179 -13.72 -17.94 13.31
CA THR A 179 -12.43 -17.39 13.73
C THR A 179 -11.84 -16.47 12.66
N LEU A 180 -11.98 -16.83 11.39
CA LEU A 180 -11.49 -16.01 10.29
C LEU A 180 -12.26 -14.68 10.20
N ILE A 181 -13.60 -14.70 10.33
CA ILE A 181 -14.44 -13.49 10.35
C ILE A 181 -14.05 -12.58 11.52
N GLU A 182 -13.93 -13.14 12.73
CA GLU A 182 -13.53 -12.37 13.92
C GLU A 182 -12.20 -11.63 13.70
N ILE A 183 -11.20 -12.30 13.13
CA ILE A 183 -9.89 -11.70 12.86
C ILE A 183 -10.02 -10.62 11.78
N VAL A 184 -10.78 -10.88 10.72
CA VAL A 184 -10.97 -9.93 9.62
C VAL A 184 -11.62 -8.64 10.10
N GLU A 185 -12.71 -8.74 10.86
CA GLU A 185 -13.43 -7.60 11.44
C GLU A 185 -12.51 -6.76 12.32
N ASN A 186 -11.86 -7.38 13.31
CA ASN A 186 -11.02 -6.63 14.23
C ASN A 186 -9.75 -6.07 13.58
N LEU A 187 -9.13 -6.82 12.66
CA LEU A 187 -7.98 -6.35 11.89
C LEU A 187 -8.36 -5.16 11.00
N PHE A 188 -9.54 -5.17 10.38
CA PHE A 188 -10.06 -4.05 9.60
C PHE A 188 -10.14 -2.79 10.46
N TYR A 189 -10.83 -2.84 11.60
CA TYR A 189 -11.02 -1.66 12.45
C TYR A 189 -9.71 -1.16 13.07
N ALA A 190 -8.84 -2.07 13.50
CA ALA A 190 -7.51 -1.71 14.01
C ALA A 190 -6.66 -1.04 12.92
N LEU A 191 -6.68 -1.57 11.70
CA LEU A 191 -5.93 -1.03 10.57
C LEU A 191 -6.50 0.33 10.13
N TYR A 192 -7.81 0.43 9.95
CA TYR A 192 -8.49 1.66 9.54
C TYR A 192 -8.22 2.80 10.53
N ALA A 193 -8.43 2.55 11.82
CA ALA A 193 -8.16 3.51 12.89
C ALA A 193 -6.71 4.00 12.84
N ARG A 194 -5.75 3.06 12.67
CA ARG A 194 -4.32 3.37 12.67
C ARG A 194 -3.88 4.13 11.43
N VAL A 195 -4.37 3.76 10.25
CA VAL A 195 -4.10 4.45 8.97
C VAL A 195 -4.58 5.89 9.06
N VAL A 196 -5.82 6.12 9.48
CA VAL A 196 -6.41 7.47 9.61
C VAL A 196 -5.62 8.34 10.60
N LEU A 197 -5.27 7.80 11.78
CA LEU A 197 -4.47 8.52 12.77
C LEU A 197 -3.10 8.94 12.24
N GLU A 198 -2.40 8.03 11.56
CA GLU A 198 -1.07 8.32 11.04
C GLU A 198 -1.11 9.21 9.80
N MET A 199 -2.16 9.15 8.97
CA MET A 199 -2.35 10.09 7.87
C MET A 199 -2.38 11.55 8.34
N ALA A 200 -3.01 11.85 9.48
CA ALA A 200 -2.98 13.21 10.05
C ALA A 200 -1.56 13.66 10.39
N SER A 201 -0.75 12.77 10.98
CA SER A 201 0.65 13.03 11.31
C SER A 201 1.51 13.20 10.06
N ILE A 202 1.28 12.39 9.03
CA ILE A 202 2.00 12.44 7.76
C ILE A 202 1.65 13.72 7.00
N GLU A 203 0.38 14.11 6.94
CA GLU A 203 -0.06 15.33 6.25
C GLU A 203 0.56 16.56 6.91
N LEU A 204 0.54 16.64 8.24
CA LEU A 204 1.17 17.74 8.98
C LEU A 204 2.67 17.84 8.66
N CYS A 205 3.35 16.70 8.56
CA CYS A 205 4.74 16.63 8.16
C CYS A 205 4.95 17.04 6.70
N SER A 206 4.05 16.65 5.79
CA SER A 206 4.16 16.92 4.35
C SER A 206 4.04 18.41 4.01
N CYS A 207 3.36 19.19 4.85
CA CYS A 207 3.27 20.64 4.67
C CYS A 207 4.62 21.35 4.91
N PHE A 208 5.57 20.68 5.57
CA PHE A 208 6.89 21.23 5.86
C PHE A 208 7.89 20.96 4.73
N ASN A 209 8.12 21.98 3.90
CA ASN A 209 9.08 21.90 2.81
C ASN A 209 10.53 22.00 3.32
N VAL A 210 11.22 20.86 3.40
CA VAL A 210 12.67 20.81 3.57
C VAL A 210 13.30 20.11 2.37
N ASP A 211 14.09 20.86 1.62
CA ASP A 211 14.98 20.28 0.61
C ASP A 211 16.14 19.60 1.33
N VAL A 212 15.97 18.33 1.69
CA VAL A 212 17.08 17.50 2.15
C VAL A 212 17.90 17.10 0.92
N PRO A 213 19.19 17.48 0.82
CA PRO A 213 20.04 17.01 -0.26
C PRO A 213 20.03 15.49 -0.29
N SER A 214 19.77 14.90 -1.46
CA SER A 214 19.78 13.44 -1.65
C SER A 214 21.09 12.87 -1.10
N LEU A 215 21.02 12.21 0.06
CA LEU A 215 22.12 11.42 0.59
C LEU A 215 22.21 10.17 -0.29
N THR A 216 22.91 10.29 -1.41
CA THR A 216 23.20 9.17 -2.31
C THR A 216 24.26 8.28 -1.68
N THR A 217 23.87 7.52 -0.66
CA THR A 217 24.68 6.39 -0.21
C THR A 217 24.22 5.17 -1.00
N HIS A 218 25.09 4.63 -1.85
CA HIS A 218 24.79 3.60 -2.86
C HIS A 218 24.26 2.25 -2.31
N ARG A 219 23.96 2.11 -1.02
CA ARG A 219 23.64 0.83 -0.37
C ARG A 219 22.45 0.84 0.58
N GLN A 220 21.83 1.98 0.86
CA GLN A 220 20.73 2.04 1.82
C GLN A 220 19.45 2.48 1.13
N PHE A 221 18.37 1.74 1.41
CA PHE A 221 17.02 2.14 1.05
C PHE A 221 16.71 3.50 1.69
N ILE A 222 16.19 4.42 0.88
CA ILE A 222 15.82 5.77 1.29
C ILE A 222 14.31 5.79 1.47
N LEU A 223 13.85 6.28 2.62
CA LEU A 223 12.44 6.42 2.91
C LEU A 223 11.79 7.48 1.99
N PRO A 224 10.54 7.26 1.57
CA PRO A 224 9.83 8.25 0.78
C PRO A 224 9.58 9.51 1.62
N HIS A 225 9.50 10.66 0.94
CA HIS A 225 9.08 11.90 1.57
C HIS A 225 7.61 11.79 2.04
N ALA A 226 7.25 12.62 3.02
CA ALA A 226 5.92 12.58 3.65
C ALA A 226 4.77 12.79 2.64
N ASP A 227 4.96 13.57 1.58
CA ASP A 227 3.97 13.75 0.52
C ASP A 227 3.70 12.44 -0.23
N HIS A 228 4.74 11.70 -0.62
CA HIS A 228 4.57 10.39 -1.27
C HIS A 228 4.03 9.34 -0.30
N LEU A 229 4.49 9.36 0.95
CA LEU A 229 3.97 8.46 1.99
C LEU A 229 2.47 8.70 2.25
N TYR A 230 2.02 9.96 2.24
CA TYR A 230 0.60 10.29 2.39
C TYR A 230 -0.24 9.63 1.30
N ARG A 231 0.24 9.68 0.05
CA ARG A 231 -0.43 9.04 -1.10
C ARG A 231 -0.50 7.53 -0.96
N ILE A 232 0.55 6.89 -0.43
CA ILE A 232 0.52 5.45 -0.12
C ILE A 232 -0.54 5.12 0.94
N PHE A 233 -0.66 5.93 2.00
CA PHE A 233 -1.68 5.73 3.03
C PHE A 233 -3.08 6.00 2.50
N LEU A 234 -3.23 7.01 1.64
CA LEU A 234 -4.49 7.31 0.97
C LEU A 234 -4.94 6.15 0.10
N ALA A 235 -4.05 5.58 -0.73
CA ALA A 235 -4.36 4.39 -1.52
C ALA A 235 -4.77 3.18 -0.65
N CYS A 236 -4.14 2.99 0.51
CA CYS A 236 -4.57 1.96 1.46
C CYS A 236 -5.96 2.27 2.04
N LYS A 237 -6.24 3.54 2.36
CA LYS A 237 -7.56 3.98 2.85
C LYS A 237 -8.63 3.78 1.77
N ASP A 238 -8.35 4.10 0.52
CA ASP A 238 -9.29 3.92 -0.60
C ASP A 238 -9.64 2.45 -0.80
N VAL A 239 -8.68 1.54 -0.62
CA VAL A 239 -8.95 0.09 -0.59
C VAL A 239 -9.86 -0.28 0.59
N LEU A 240 -9.63 0.27 1.78
CA LEU A 240 -10.45 -0.01 2.97
C LEU A 240 -11.88 0.56 2.85
N ASP A 241 -12.03 1.72 2.23
CA ASP A 241 -13.33 2.36 1.97
C ASP A 241 -14.10 1.70 0.82
N SER A 242 -13.45 0.82 0.05
CA SER A 242 -14.09 0.14 -1.06
C SER A 242 -15.30 -0.68 -0.57
N PRO A 243 -16.45 -0.63 -1.27
CA PRO A 243 -17.60 -1.47 -0.94
C PRO A 243 -17.32 -2.97 -1.06
N VAL A 244 -16.22 -3.34 -1.73
CA VAL A 244 -15.74 -4.73 -1.82
C VAL A 244 -15.07 -5.18 -0.51
N ILE A 245 -14.58 -4.25 0.31
CA ILE A 245 -13.94 -4.53 1.59
C ILE A 245 -14.90 -4.27 2.75
N CYS A 246 -15.55 -3.11 2.78
CA CYS A 246 -16.41 -2.68 3.86
C CYS A 246 -17.76 -2.21 3.32
N GLU A 247 -18.85 -2.82 3.76
CA GLU A 247 -20.20 -2.41 3.35
C GLU A 247 -20.65 -1.15 4.10
N MET A 248 -20.42 -1.14 5.42
CA MET A 248 -20.80 -0.02 6.27
C MET A 248 -19.79 0.19 7.39
N LEU A 249 -19.11 1.34 7.38
CA LEU A 249 -18.13 1.68 8.40
C LEU A 249 -18.80 2.04 9.73
N GLN A 250 -18.56 1.23 10.77
CA GLN A 250 -19.04 1.54 12.11
C GLN A 250 -18.10 2.53 12.80
N GLN A 251 -18.50 3.82 12.81
CA GLN A 251 -17.67 4.91 13.36
C GLN A 251 -17.35 4.73 14.85
N GLU A 252 -18.25 4.12 15.62
CA GLU A 252 -18.05 3.86 17.05
C GLU A 252 -16.89 2.88 17.31
N LEU A 253 -16.78 1.83 16.50
CA LEU A 253 -15.65 0.88 16.59
C LEU A 253 -14.34 1.57 16.20
N VAL A 254 -14.34 2.34 15.10
CA VAL A 254 -13.16 3.13 14.71
C VAL A 254 -12.72 4.04 15.86
N ALA A 255 -13.65 4.78 16.47
CA ALA A 255 -13.36 5.67 17.60
C ALA A 255 -12.77 4.91 18.80
N ARG A 256 -13.29 3.72 19.14
CA ARG A 256 -12.77 2.86 20.21
C ARG A 256 -11.31 2.45 19.96
N TYR A 257 -11.00 2.01 18.74
CA TYR A 257 -9.63 1.64 18.35
C TYR A 257 -8.69 2.85 18.35
N GLN A 258 -9.15 4.01 17.88
CA GLN A 258 -8.38 5.26 17.91
C GLN A 258 -8.10 5.72 19.36
N GLU A 259 -9.09 5.61 20.24
CA GLU A 259 -9.00 6.07 21.62
C GLU A 259 -7.96 5.32 22.44
N GLY A 260 -7.94 3.99 22.33
CA GLY A 260 -6.94 3.16 22.99
C GLY A 260 -5.52 3.62 22.65
N TYR A 261 -5.25 3.82 21.36
CA TYR A 261 -3.92 4.23 20.90
C TYR A 261 -3.57 5.66 21.33
N THR A 262 -4.45 6.63 21.08
CA THR A 262 -4.19 8.05 21.33
C THR A 262 -3.89 8.31 22.81
N ARG A 263 -4.66 7.72 23.73
CA ARG A 263 -4.43 7.87 25.17
C ARG A 263 -3.06 7.35 25.60
N ARG A 264 -2.64 6.18 25.09
CA ARG A 264 -1.33 5.59 25.41
C ARG A 264 -0.19 6.48 24.96
N VAL A 265 -0.28 7.00 23.73
CA VAL A 265 0.78 7.84 23.18
C VAL A 265 0.87 9.18 23.90
N ILE A 266 -0.26 9.82 24.22
CA ILE A 266 -0.28 11.04 25.03
C ILE A 266 0.39 10.80 26.39
N HIS A 267 0.03 9.71 27.07
CA HIS A 267 0.62 9.38 28.37
C HIS A 267 2.15 9.23 28.28
N LYS A 268 2.62 8.47 27.29
CA LYS A 268 4.04 8.19 27.10
C LYS A 268 4.85 9.42 26.74
N GLU A 269 4.33 10.30 25.89
CA GLU A 269 5.03 11.54 25.54
C GLU A 269 5.06 12.53 26.71
N ASN A 270 4.02 12.54 27.55
CA ASN A 270 4.04 13.30 28.80
C ASN A 270 5.09 12.79 29.79
N GLU A 271 5.30 11.46 29.88
CA GLU A 271 6.33 10.87 30.75
C GLU A 271 7.76 11.14 30.29
N LYS A 272 8.01 11.09 28.97
CA LYS A 272 9.34 11.37 28.40
C LYS A 272 9.75 12.83 28.53
N GLY A 273 8.78 13.73 28.64
CA GLY A 273 8.97 15.16 28.55
C GLY A 273 9.21 15.62 27.11
N LEU A 274 8.78 16.83 26.79
CA LEU A 274 8.96 17.43 25.46
C LEU A 274 10.42 17.89 25.31
N SER A 275 11.13 17.33 24.33
CA SER A 275 12.48 17.78 23.97
C SER A 275 12.43 19.23 23.46
N SER A 276 13.42 20.06 23.86
CA SER A 276 13.58 21.43 23.37
C SER A 276 14.19 21.53 21.97
N ASP A 277 14.74 20.43 21.44
CA ASP A 277 15.53 20.45 20.21
C ASP A 277 14.62 20.46 18.98
N ASP A 278 14.40 21.65 18.41
CA ASP A 278 13.69 21.90 17.15
C ASP A 278 14.67 22.36 16.06
N ILE A 279 15.67 21.51 15.77
CA ILE A 279 16.83 21.85 14.92
C ILE A 279 16.40 22.36 13.54
N LEU A 280 15.36 21.75 12.97
CA LEU A 280 14.87 22.11 11.63
C LEU A 280 13.80 23.20 11.67
N GLY A 281 13.28 23.58 12.84
CA GLY A 281 12.13 24.48 12.96
C GLY A 281 10.78 23.81 12.67
N TYR A 282 10.76 22.49 12.54
CA TYR A 282 9.56 21.71 12.24
C TYR A 282 8.51 21.81 13.35
N ARG A 283 8.89 21.66 14.62
CA ARG A 283 7.93 21.65 15.72
C ARG A 283 7.22 23.00 15.83
N ARG A 284 7.95 24.11 15.68
CA ARG A 284 7.33 25.45 15.62
C ARG A 284 6.39 25.61 14.44
N TYR A 285 6.77 25.09 13.27
CA TYR A 285 5.91 25.10 12.09
C TYR A 285 4.63 24.30 12.34
N ALA A 286 4.74 23.06 12.80
CA ALA A 286 3.61 22.19 13.10
C ALA A 286 2.69 22.81 14.16
N LEU A 287 3.25 23.34 15.26
CA LEU A 287 2.51 24.05 16.31
C LEU A 287 1.72 25.24 15.76
N SER A 288 2.26 25.99 14.80
CA SER A 288 1.54 27.12 14.19
C SER A 288 0.26 26.69 13.46
N ILE A 289 0.20 25.45 12.99
CA ILE A 289 -0.97 24.87 12.33
C ILE A 289 -1.94 24.30 13.35
N VAL A 290 -1.45 23.46 14.27
CA VAL A 290 -2.33 22.69 15.17
C VAL A 290 -2.80 23.47 16.39
N SER A 291 -2.14 24.59 16.75
CA SER A 291 -2.62 25.49 17.81
C SER A 291 -3.83 26.31 17.34
N GLU A 292 -3.93 26.58 16.04
CA GLU A 292 -5.09 27.24 15.45
C GLU A 292 -6.17 26.19 15.10
N ARG A 293 -7.13 25.99 16.00
CA ARG A 293 -8.22 25.01 15.79
C ARG A 293 -9.13 25.35 14.60
N SER A 294 -9.14 26.60 14.14
CA SER A 294 -9.82 27.02 12.90
C SER A 294 -9.09 26.66 11.61
N SER A 295 -7.85 26.16 11.70
CA SER A 295 -7.04 25.80 10.53
C SER A 295 -7.72 24.71 9.69
N ALA A 296 -7.43 24.70 8.40
CA ALA A 296 -7.96 23.68 7.48
C ALA A 296 -7.57 22.26 7.92
N PHE A 297 -6.36 22.11 8.47
CA PHE A 297 -5.88 20.85 9.03
C PHE A 297 -6.75 20.37 10.19
N CYS A 298 -6.98 21.20 11.22
CA CYS A 298 -7.79 20.82 12.37
C CYS A 298 -9.24 20.54 11.96
N LYS A 299 -9.84 21.39 11.11
CA LYS A 299 -11.21 21.17 10.62
C LYS A 299 -11.38 19.84 9.88
N LYS A 300 -10.41 19.46 9.05
CA LYS A 300 -10.40 18.18 8.34
C LYS A 300 -10.32 17.02 9.33
N TRP A 301 -9.29 17.00 10.17
CA TRP A 301 -8.97 15.82 10.97
C TRP A 301 -9.82 15.67 12.24
N GLU A 302 -10.40 16.73 12.80
CA GLU A 302 -11.36 16.62 13.91
C GLU A 302 -12.62 15.83 13.52
N THR A 303 -13.01 15.82 12.24
CA THR A 303 -14.17 15.04 11.77
C THR A 303 -13.87 13.54 11.65
N LEU A 304 -12.61 13.17 11.45
CA LEU A 304 -12.17 11.79 11.23
C LEU A 304 -11.53 11.14 12.47
N ILE A 305 -11.07 11.98 13.40
CA ILE A 305 -10.39 11.58 14.63
C ILE A 305 -11.02 12.40 15.77
N PRO A 306 -12.07 11.88 16.43
CA PRO A 306 -12.79 12.63 17.46
C PRO A 306 -11.88 13.16 18.59
N LEU A 307 -10.89 12.36 18.98
CA LEU A 307 -9.94 12.70 20.06
C LEU A 307 -8.84 13.69 19.68
N LEU A 308 -8.77 14.12 18.41
CA LEU A 308 -7.80 15.11 17.97
C LEU A 308 -8.01 16.46 18.69
N ARG A 309 -9.27 16.78 19.00
CA ARG A 309 -9.62 17.98 19.77
C ARG A 309 -8.99 17.97 21.16
N ASP A 310 -9.02 16.82 21.82
CA ASP A 310 -8.53 16.65 23.19
C ASP A 310 -7.01 16.40 23.23
N THR A 311 -6.39 16.12 22.07
CA THR A 311 -4.95 15.92 21.97
C THR A 311 -4.22 17.27 22.07
N PRO A 312 -3.21 17.40 22.95
CA PRO A 312 -2.40 18.62 23.04
C PRO A 312 -1.64 18.92 21.74
N ALA A 313 -1.51 20.20 21.41
CA ALA A 313 -0.86 20.67 20.20
C ALA A 313 0.61 20.20 20.10
N GLU A 314 1.31 20.23 21.23
CA GLU A 314 2.69 19.83 21.39
C GLU A 314 2.88 18.34 21.09
N VAL A 315 1.95 17.51 21.55
CA VAL A 315 1.97 16.07 21.30
C VAL A 315 1.78 15.80 19.80
N MET A 316 0.83 16.47 19.14
CA MET A 316 0.64 16.32 17.68
C MET A 316 1.89 16.74 16.88
N ALA A 317 2.54 17.82 17.29
CA ALA A 317 3.78 18.29 16.65
C ALA A 317 4.93 17.28 16.82
N VAL A 318 5.12 16.72 18.02
CA VAL A 318 6.17 15.70 18.27
C VAL A 318 5.88 14.41 17.52
N LEU A 319 4.64 13.94 17.52
CA LEU A 319 4.28 12.67 16.88
C LEU A 319 4.38 12.70 15.35
N SER A 320 4.23 13.86 14.74
CA SER A 320 4.36 14.00 13.28
C SER A 320 5.81 14.11 12.81
N GLU A 321 6.73 14.57 13.65
CA GLU A 321 8.15 14.77 13.32
C GLU A 321 8.85 13.48 12.88
N LYS A 322 8.38 12.32 13.33
CA LYS A 322 8.95 11.02 12.96
C LYS A 322 8.99 10.78 11.44
N TYR A 323 8.10 11.43 10.69
CA TYR A 323 8.00 11.34 9.23
C TYR A 323 9.03 12.19 8.47
N LEU A 324 9.88 12.96 9.16
CA LEU A 324 11.07 13.59 8.59
C LEU A 324 12.24 12.61 8.38
N ALA A 325 12.11 11.36 8.83
CA ALA A 325 13.16 10.35 8.68
C ALA A 325 13.43 10.02 7.21
N VAL A 326 14.71 10.06 6.81
CA VAL A 326 15.17 9.74 5.44
C VAL A 326 15.74 8.32 5.34
N VAL A 327 16.14 7.74 6.47
CA VAL A 327 16.71 6.38 6.58
C VAL A 327 15.88 5.60 7.59
N PRO A 328 15.64 4.29 7.37
CA PRO A 328 14.93 3.45 8.33
C PRO A 328 15.56 3.48 9.73
N LYS A 329 14.74 3.69 10.76
CA LYS A 329 15.16 3.67 12.18
C LYS A 329 15.33 2.25 12.71
N SER A 330 14.50 1.33 12.25
CA SER A 330 14.55 -0.09 12.60
C SER A 330 14.21 -0.94 11.38
N VAL A 331 14.95 -2.03 11.20
CA VAL A 331 14.72 -3.06 10.17
C VAL A 331 14.94 -4.40 10.85
N LEU A 332 13.96 -5.31 10.74
CA LEU A 332 14.12 -6.69 11.21
C LEU A 332 14.86 -7.51 10.16
N SER A 333 15.45 -8.62 10.59
CA SER A 333 16.11 -9.56 9.69
C SER A 333 15.11 -10.16 8.70
N ASP A 334 15.50 -10.21 7.44
CA ASP A 334 14.76 -10.93 6.41
C ASP A 334 14.81 -12.45 6.62
N ASP A 335 13.91 -13.15 5.92
CA ASP A 335 13.99 -14.60 5.80
C ASP A 335 15.34 -15.04 5.21
N ILE A 336 15.72 -14.54 4.04
CA ILE A 336 17.01 -14.82 3.41
C ILE A 336 17.92 -13.60 3.55
N SER A 337 19.14 -13.79 4.06
CA SER A 337 20.14 -12.72 4.14
C SER A 337 20.57 -12.26 2.75
N TYR A 338 21.07 -11.03 2.61
CA TYR A 338 21.52 -10.51 1.32
C TYR A 338 22.58 -11.40 0.67
N ASP A 339 23.52 -11.90 1.46
CA ASP A 339 24.64 -12.72 0.99
C ASP A 339 24.21 -14.13 0.54
N GLU A 340 23.06 -14.60 1.01
CA GLU A 340 22.45 -15.87 0.59
C GLU A 340 21.55 -15.73 -0.64
N LEU A 341 21.30 -14.49 -1.11
CA LEU A 341 20.56 -14.29 -2.35
C LEU A 341 21.38 -14.82 -3.53
N PRO A 342 20.73 -15.43 -4.53
CA PRO A 342 21.42 -16.06 -5.64
C PRO A 342 21.92 -15.00 -6.66
N PHE A 343 22.64 -13.98 -6.23
CA PHE A 343 23.28 -13.05 -7.15
C PHE A 343 24.38 -13.77 -7.95
N THR A 344 24.51 -13.40 -9.22
CA THR A 344 25.60 -13.89 -10.06
C THR A 344 26.84 -13.06 -9.80
N ASP A 345 27.94 -13.72 -9.46
CA ASP A 345 29.25 -13.05 -9.46
C ASP A 345 29.64 -12.72 -10.90
N LEU A 346 29.68 -11.42 -11.20
CA LEU A 346 29.98 -10.91 -12.53
C LEU A 346 31.40 -11.28 -12.99
N ILE A 347 32.33 -11.55 -12.07
CA ILE A 347 33.70 -11.96 -12.38
C ILE A 347 33.73 -13.37 -13.00
N THR A 348 32.74 -14.20 -12.67
CA THR A 348 32.67 -15.59 -13.18
C THR A 348 32.02 -15.70 -14.57
N ILE A 349 31.51 -14.60 -15.12
CA ILE A 349 30.87 -14.60 -16.44
C ILE A 349 31.95 -14.50 -17.51
N ASP A 350 31.86 -15.36 -18.53
CA ASP A 350 32.72 -15.30 -19.71
C ASP A 350 32.71 -13.89 -20.34
N PRO A 351 33.88 -13.25 -20.54
CA PRO A 351 33.96 -11.89 -21.06
C PRO A 351 33.26 -11.68 -22.41
N ALA A 352 33.35 -12.65 -23.33
CA ALA A 352 32.71 -12.54 -24.64
C ALA A 352 31.17 -12.59 -24.53
N THR A 353 30.66 -13.45 -23.65
CA THR A 353 29.24 -13.51 -23.30
C THR A 353 28.77 -12.20 -22.66
N TRP A 354 29.56 -11.65 -21.74
CA TRP A 354 29.23 -10.39 -21.06
C TRP A 354 29.22 -9.20 -22.04
N GLU A 355 30.16 -9.12 -22.96
CA GLU A 355 30.21 -8.09 -24.00
C GLU A 355 28.98 -8.16 -24.90
N LYS A 356 28.61 -9.36 -25.37
CA LYS A 356 27.40 -9.57 -26.16
C LYS A 356 26.14 -9.13 -25.42
N ASP A 357 26.01 -9.51 -24.15
CA ASP A 357 24.89 -9.12 -23.30
C ASP A 357 24.84 -7.60 -23.09
N THR A 358 26.00 -6.94 -22.97
CA THR A 358 26.11 -5.49 -22.80
C THR A 358 25.69 -4.76 -24.07
N ILE A 359 26.11 -5.24 -25.25
CA ILE A 359 25.67 -4.68 -26.54
C ILE A 359 24.15 -4.80 -26.69
N GLN A 360 23.57 -5.95 -26.33
CA GLN A 360 22.12 -6.14 -26.38
C GLN A 360 21.39 -5.20 -25.43
N ASP A 361 21.91 -5.01 -24.21
CA ASP A 361 21.33 -4.09 -23.24
C ASP A 361 21.35 -2.63 -23.73
N HIS A 362 22.45 -2.18 -24.35
CA HIS A 362 22.54 -0.84 -24.94
C HIS A 362 21.56 -0.67 -26.10
N ARG A 363 21.42 -1.68 -26.97
CA ARG A 363 20.42 -1.67 -28.05
C ARG A 363 19.00 -1.54 -27.51
N LEU A 364 18.66 -2.34 -26.50
CA LEU A 364 17.33 -2.32 -25.88
C LEU A 364 17.05 -0.99 -25.18
N ALA A 365 18.05 -0.41 -24.51
CA ALA A 365 17.90 0.91 -23.92
C ALA A 365 17.78 2.03 -24.96
N THR A 366 18.47 1.93 -26.10
CA THR A 366 18.26 2.87 -27.20
C THR A 366 16.83 2.77 -27.74
N LEU A 367 16.32 1.54 -27.95
CA LEU A 367 14.92 1.33 -28.33
C LEU A 367 13.97 1.97 -27.31
N ALA A 368 14.13 1.63 -26.04
CA ALA A 368 13.31 2.18 -24.96
C ALA A 368 13.31 3.72 -24.96
N LYS A 369 14.47 4.36 -25.16
CA LYS A 369 14.56 5.83 -25.24
C LYS A 369 13.81 6.41 -26.44
N LEU A 370 13.85 5.75 -27.59
CA LEU A 370 13.15 6.19 -28.80
C LEU A 370 11.62 6.07 -28.64
N GLU A 371 11.16 5.05 -27.92
CA GLU A 371 9.74 4.78 -27.66
C GLU A 371 9.22 5.52 -26.41
N GLY A 372 10.07 6.29 -25.72
CA GLY A 372 9.69 6.99 -24.49
C GLY A 372 9.48 6.07 -23.28
N ASN A 373 9.98 4.83 -23.35
CA ASN A 373 9.85 3.80 -22.34
C ASN A 373 11.14 3.63 -21.51
N SER A 374 11.15 2.64 -20.61
CA SER A 374 12.34 2.27 -19.84
C SER A 374 12.84 0.87 -20.20
N VAL A 375 14.16 0.67 -20.11
CA VAL A 375 14.77 -0.65 -20.40
C VAL A 375 14.19 -1.78 -19.53
N GLY A 376 13.75 -1.45 -18.32
CA GLY A 376 13.13 -2.42 -17.41
C GLY A 376 11.72 -2.82 -17.86
N GLN A 377 10.96 -1.90 -18.46
CA GLN A 377 9.63 -2.15 -19.01
C GLN A 377 9.72 -2.96 -20.30
N GLU A 378 10.61 -2.60 -21.23
CA GLU A 378 10.88 -3.40 -22.44
C GLU A 378 11.19 -4.87 -22.12
N ARG A 379 11.95 -5.10 -21.04
CA ARG A 379 12.29 -6.45 -20.57
C ARG A 379 11.09 -7.22 -20.02
N ARG A 380 10.08 -6.54 -19.47
CA ARG A 380 8.86 -7.14 -18.96
C ARG A 380 7.89 -7.48 -20.07
N ASP A 381 7.84 -6.64 -21.11
CA ASP A 381 6.92 -6.78 -22.23
C ASP A 381 7.40 -7.87 -23.21
N ASP A 382 8.71 -8.15 -23.28
CA ASP A 382 9.25 -9.27 -24.05
C ASP A 382 9.19 -10.60 -23.27
N ALA A 383 8.27 -11.49 -23.68
CA ALA A 383 8.11 -12.83 -23.11
C ALA A 383 9.35 -13.74 -23.25
N ASN A 384 10.28 -13.44 -24.16
CA ASN A 384 11.50 -14.22 -24.34
C ASN A 384 12.56 -13.88 -23.27
N ILE A 385 12.41 -12.74 -22.59
CA ILE A 385 13.38 -12.26 -21.61
C ILE A 385 13.14 -12.90 -20.25
N ARG A 386 14.18 -13.58 -19.74
CA ARG A 386 14.15 -14.19 -18.41
C ARG A 386 14.46 -13.17 -17.32
N LEU A 387 13.45 -12.47 -16.83
CA LEU A 387 13.55 -11.43 -15.80
C LEU A 387 14.37 -11.86 -14.56
N PHE A 388 14.18 -13.09 -14.10
CA PHE A 388 14.93 -13.62 -12.94
C PHE A 388 16.44 -13.66 -13.19
N SER A 389 16.87 -14.08 -14.39
CA SER A 389 18.30 -14.11 -14.74
C SER A 389 18.90 -12.71 -14.78
N LEU A 390 18.13 -11.72 -15.23
CA LEU A 390 18.53 -10.32 -15.25
C LEU A 390 18.64 -9.76 -13.83
N ALA A 391 17.66 -10.01 -12.96
CA ALA A 391 17.67 -9.58 -11.56
C ALA A 391 18.87 -10.16 -10.80
N LYS A 392 19.21 -11.45 -11.01
CA LYS A 392 20.43 -12.09 -10.44
C LYS A 392 21.72 -11.37 -10.84
N ARG A 393 21.75 -10.75 -12.02
CA ARG A 393 22.91 -9.98 -12.52
C ARG A 393 22.81 -8.48 -12.21
N HIS A 394 21.93 -8.09 -11.29
CA HIS A 394 21.62 -6.69 -10.95
C HIS A 394 21.12 -5.82 -12.11
N LYS A 395 20.62 -6.42 -13.19
CA LYS A 395 20.05 -5.66 -14.32
C LYS A 395 18.64 -5.18 -13.99
N CYS A 396 18.26 -4.00 -14.48
CA CYS A 396 16.96 -3.41 -14.22
C CYS A 396 15.82 -4.21 -14.87
N VAL A 397 14.80 -4.54 -14.08
CA VAL A 397 13.56 -5.22 -14.51
C VAL A 397 12.33 -4.50 -13.91
N CYS A 398 12.44 -3.21 -13.63
CA CYS A 398 11.38 -2.42 -13.01
C CYS A 398 10.47 -1.81 -14.09
N ALA A 399 9.21 -1.59 -13.73
CA ALA A 399 8.29 -0.83 -14.57
C ALA A 399 8.74 0.63 -14.73
N SER A 400 8.24 1.30 -15.76
CA SER A 400 8.59 2.69 -16.10
C SER A 400 8.22 3.72 -15.02
N VAL A 401 7.25 3.40 -14.16
CA VAL A 401 6.84 4.20 -13.00
C VAL A 401 7.86 4.18 -11.85
N CYS A 402 8.79 3.22 -11.86
CA CYS A 402 9.82 3.13 -10.84
C CYS A 402 10.83 4.29 -10.98
N ARG A 403 11.26 4.85 -9.85
CA ARG A 403 12.27 5.91 -9.75
C ARG A 403 13.60 5.55 -10.41
N CYS A 404 13.98 4.26 -10.42
CA CYS A 404 15.25 3.85 -11.02
C CYS A 404 15.22 3.78 -12.56
N SER A 405 14.03 3.85 -13.18
CA SER A 405 13.80 3.61 -14.62
C SER A 405 14.69 4.49 -15.51
N TYR A 406 14.70 5.81 -15.27
CA TYR A 406 15.46 6.77 -16.06
C TYR A 406 16.97 6.50 -15.99
N GLU A 407 17.51 6.39 -14.77
CA GLU A 407 18.95 6.19 -14.58
C GLU A 407 19.42 4.82 -15.10
N CYS A 408 18.63 3.76 -14.91
CA CYS A 408 18.96 2.43 -15.42
C CYS A 408 18.87 2.36 -16.95
N THR A 409 18.00 3.14 -17.57
CA THR A 409 17.89 3.22 -19.03
C THR A 409 19.03 4.03 -19.63
N ASN A 410 19.50 5.06 -18.94
CA ASN A 410 20.64 5.86 -19.39
C ASN A 410 22.00 5.23 -19.13
N ASN A 411 22.10 4.36 -18.12
CA ASN A 411 23.31 3.62 -17.81
C ASN A 411 22.94 2.16 -17.52
N VAL A 412 22.86 1.34 -18.58
CA VAL A 412 22.39 -0.06 -18.51
C VAL A 412 23.34 -1.00 -17.77
N GLU A 413 24.62 -0.66 -17.71
CA GLU A 413 25.65 -1.43 -17.02
C GLU A 413 25.63 -1.20 -15.51
N ARG A 414 24.94 -0.15 -15.05
CA ARG A 414 24.82 0.14 -13.62
C ARG A 414 24.05 -0.98 -12.93
N ARG A 415 24.40 -1.23 -11.67
CA ARG A 415 23.60 -2.11 -10.80
C ARG A 415 22.29 -1.43 -10.45
N CYS A 416 21.18 -2.08 -10.77
CA CYS A 416 19.85 -1.59 -10.42
C CYS A 416 19.66 -1.66 -8.89
N PRO A 417 19.28 -0.54 -8.22
CA PRO A 417 19.05 -0.54 -6.77
C PRO A 417 17.85 -1.40 -6.36
N CYS A 418 16.94 -1.70 -7.29
CA CYS A 418 15.75 -2.52 -7.03
C CYS A 418 16.00 -4.03 -7.23
N ALA A 419 17.20 -4.45 -7.65
CA ALA A 419 17.48 -5.84 -8.01
C ALA A 419 17.22 -6.81 -6.85
N GLU A 420 17.62 -6.45 -5.62
CA GLU A 420 17.37 -7.27 -4.43
C GLU A 420 15.87 -7.49 -4.20
N ARG A 421 15.11 -6.40 -4.17
CA ARG A 421 13.66 -6.41 -3.99
C ARG A 421 12.96 -7.29 -5.02
N GLN A 422 13.31 -7.09 -6.30
CA GLN A 422 12.75 -7.87 -7.41
C GLN A 422 13.11 -9.35 -7.29
N LEU A 423 14.35 -9.66 -6.92
CA LEU A 423 14.80 -11.04 -6.74
C LEU A 423 14.05 -11.74 -5.59
N ARG A 424 13.84 -11.05 -4.46
CA ARG A 424 13.06 -11.57 -3.32
C ARG A 424 11.61 -11.86 -3.71
N ILE A 425 10.94 -10.94 -4.41
CA ILE A 425 9.57 -11.14 -4.92
C ILE A 425 9.54 -12.37 -5.84
N MET A 426 10.48 -12.50 -6.78
CA MET A 426 10.53 -13.63 -7.69
C MET A 426 10.82 -14.96 -6.99
N LEU A 427 11.69 -14.96 -5.97
CA LEU A 427 11.97 -16.15 -5.15
C LEU A 427 10.73 -16.57 -4.35
N ALA A 428 10.02 -15.62 -3.74
CA ALA A 428 8.78 -15.89 -3.04
C ALA A 428 7.72 -16.48 -3.97
N LYS A 429 7.51 -15.91 -5.18
CA LYS A 429 6.59 -16.46 -6.19
C LYS A 429 6.98 -17.88 -6.61
N ARG A 430 8.28 -18.15 -6.85
CA ARG A 430 8.79 -19.45 -7.33
C ARG A 430 8.88 -20.55 -6.28
N ARG A 431 8.95 -20.21 -4.98
CA ARG A 431 9.07 -21.19 -3.90
C ARG A 431 7.87 -22.15 -3.92
N LYS A 432 8.16 -23.45 -3.84
CA LYS A 432 7.16 -24.50 -3.63
C LYS A 432 6.98 -24.71 -2.12
N GLY A 433 5.78 -24.46 -1.61
CA GLY A 433 5.45 -24.62 -0.19
C GLY A 433 6.01 -23.52 0.74
N THR A 434 6.09 -23.83 2.02
CA THR A 434 6.37 -22.89 3.12
C THR A 434 7.86 -22.57 3.31
N GLY A 435 8.76 -23.45 2.87
CA GLY A 435 10.20 -23.27 3.06
C GLY A 435 10.64 -23.42 4.53
N ARG A 436 11.83 -22.91 4.86
CA ARG A 436 12.48 -23.14 6.16
C ARG A 436 12.13 -22.13 7.27
N TYR A 437 11.50 -21.01 6.92
CA TYR A 437 11.19 -19.91 7.85
C TYR A 437 9.72 -19.92 8.24
N SER A 438 9.38 -19.29 9.37
CA SER A 438 7.98 -19.14 9.79
C SER A 438 7.21 -18.24 8.83
N PHE A 439 5.87 -18.37 8.82
CA PHE A 439 5.00 -17.50 8.02
C PHE A 439 5.23 -16.03 8.37
N ALA A 440 5.28 -15.69 9.65
CA ALA A 440 5.50 -14.33 10.15
C ALA A 440 6.78 -13.67 9.60
N THR A 441 7.90 -14.42 9.52
CA THR A 441 9.17 -13.92 8.98
C THR A 441 9.09 -13.72 7.46
N ARG A 442 8.50 -14.69 6.74
CA ARG A 442 8.36 -14.61 5.28
C ARG A 442 7.42 -13.47 4.88
N ALA A 443 6.30 -13.33 5.59
CA ALA A 443 5.36 -12.22 5.43
C ALA A 443 5.99 -10.86 5.76
N TYR A 444 6.89 -10.79 6.75
CA TYR A 444 7.66 -9.56 7.02
C TYR A 444 8.53 -9.17 5.83
N THR A 445 9.32 -10.11 5.26
CA THR A 445 10.13 -9.83 4.07
C THR A 445 9.26 -9.40 2.89
N LEU A 446 8.10 -10.03 2.68
CA LEU A 446 7.13 -9.64 1.65
C LEU A 446 6.57 -8.23 1.87
N ALA A 447 6.19 -7.90 3.10
CA ALA A 447 5.74 -6.56 3.47
C ALA A 447 6.84 -5.51 3.24
N ARG A 448 8.10 -5.85 3.54
CA ARG A 448 9.24 -4.96 3.32
C ARG A 448 9.44 -4.67 1.84
N VAL A 449 9.53 -5.71 1.01
CA VAL A 449 9.67 -5.52 -0.43
C VAL A 449 8.42 -4.89 -1.05
N GLY A 450 7.23 -5.09 -0.48
CA GLY A 450 6.01 -4.39 -0.88
C GLY A 450 6.08 -2.89 -0.60
N PHE A 451 6.44 -2.50 0.63
CA PHE A 451 6.62 -1.10 0.99
C PHE A 451 7.73 -0.43 0.17
N GLU A 452 8.88 -1.09 -0.02
CA GLU A 452 9.95 -0.58 -0.89
C GLU A 452 9.48 -0.42 -2.34
N SER A 453 8.54 -1.24 -2.80
CA SER A 453 8.00 -1.10 -4.15
C SER A 453 7.22 0.19 -4.30
N LEU A 454 6.28 0.45 -3.38
CA LEU A 454 5.51 1.69 -3.33
C LEU A 454 6.40 2.92 -3.10
N ALA A 455 7.37 2.83 -2.19
CA ALA A 455 8.29 3.92 -1.86
C ALA A 455 9.25 4.29 -3.00
N THR A 456 9.52 3.36 -3.93
CA THR A 456 10.41 3.59 -5.08
C THR A 456 9.68 3.98 -6.35
N LEU A 457 8.37 4.24 -6.29
CA LEU A 457 7.66 4.91 -7.37
C LEU A 457 8.19 6.35 -7.55
N LYS A 458 8.06 6.91 -8.75
CA LYS A 458 8.39 8.33 -8.99
C LYS A 458 7.47 9.21 -8.12
N ARG A 459 7.95 10.41 -7.75
CA ARG A 459 7.21 11.34 -6.88
C ARG A 459 5.85 11.76 -7.46
N HIS A 460 5.77 11.87 -8.77
CA HIS A 460 4.59 12.33 -9.51
C HIS A 460 4.01 11.21 -10.38
N VAL A 461 4.00 9.97 -9.89
CA VAL A 461 3.15 8.91 -10.49
C VAL A 461 1.68 9.25 -10.31
N ASP A 462 0.79 8.64 -11.08
CA ASP A 462 -0.65 8.75 -10.87
C ASP A 462 -1.10 7.89 -9.68
N ASP A 463 -2.25 8.20 -9.09
CA ASP A 463 -2.76 7.43 -7.95
C ASP A 463 -3.10 5.98 -8.35
N ASP A 464 -3.53 5.77 -9.60
CA ASP A 464 -3.78 4.45 -10.18
C ASP A 464 -2.52 3.57 -10.20
N ASP A 465 -1.34 4.14 -10.45
CA ASP A 465 -0.07 3.40 -10.42
C ASP A 465 0.25 2.89 -9.01
N ILE A 466 -0.09 3.66 -7.98
CA ILE A 466 0.07 3.26 -6.57
C ILE A 466 -0.87 2.10 -6.26
N LEU A 467 -2.13 2.17 -6.72
CA LEU A 467 -3.12 1.11 -6.55
C LEU A 467 -2.74 -0.17 -7.30
N ILE A 468 -2.20 -0.07 -8.52
CA ILE A 468 -1.68 -1.21 -9.28
C ILE A 468 -0.54 -1.89 -8.53
N GLU A 469 0.43 -1.12 -8.02
CA GLU A 469 1.54 -1.70 -7.28
C GLU A 469 1.09 -2.31 -5.95
N LEU A 470 0.10 -1.71 -5.28
CA LEU A 470 -0.55 -2.29 -4.09
C LEU A 470 -1.26 -3.60 -4.44
N GLY A 471 -1.92 -3.68 -5.60
CA GLY A 471 -2.49 -4.91 -6.15
C GLY A 471 -1.45 -6.02 -6.32
N HIS A 472 -0.27 -5.70 -6.89
CA HIS A 472 0.84 -6.65 -6.99
C HIS A 472 1.32 -7.16 -5.63
N VAL A 473 1.28 -6.31 -4.58
CA VAL A 473 1.58 -6.74 -3.21
C VAL A 473 0.54 -7.76 -2.73
N PHE A 474 -0.75 -7.50 -2.95
CA PHE A 474 -1.82 -8.42 -2.57
C PHE A 474 -1.68 -9.79 -3.25
N GLU A 475 -1.36 -9.84 -4.54
CA GLU A 475 -1.13 -11.09 -5.25
C GLU A 475 0.02 -11.92 -4.63
N VAL A 476 1.10 -11.26 -4.21
CA VAL A 476 2.24 -11.95 -3.62
C VAL A 476 1.89 -12.51 -2.24
N PHE A 477 1.10 -11.78 -1.45
CA PHE A 477 0.59 -12.26 -0.17
C PHE A 477 -0.43 -13.39 -0.32
N ASP A 478 -1.33 -13.30 -1.29
CA ASP A 478 -2.29 -14.37 -1.61
C ASP A 478 -1.57 -15.68 -1.91
N LEU A 479 -0.58 -15.65 -2.81
CA LEU A 479 0.26 -16.80 -3.12
C LEU A 479 0.96 -17.36 -1.88
N GLU A 480 1.41 -16.51 -0.96
CA GLU A 480 2.10 -16.94 0.25
C GLU A 480 1.15 -17.58 1.28
N ILE A 481 -0.03 -17.00 1.48
CA ILE A 481 -1.08 -17.54 2.34
C ILE A 481 -1.57 -18.88 1.79
N GLN A 482 -1.78 -18.98 0.47
CA GLN A 482 -2.18 -20.24 -0.17
C GLN A 482 -1.13 -21.34 0.04
N LYS A 483 0.16 -21.03 -0.05
CA LYS A 483 1.25 -21.99 0.26
C LYS A 483 1.21 -22.46 1.70
N GLU A 484 1.00 -21.53 2.64
CA GLU A 484 0.92 -21.82 4.07
C GLU A 484 -0.26 -22.74 4.41
N ARG A 485 -1.43 -22.44 3.85
CA ARG A 485 -2.66 -23.20 4.06
C ARG A 485 -2.62 -24.57 3.39
N SER A 486 -2.10 -24.66 2.17
CA SER A 486 -1.98 -25.92 1.45
C SER A 486 -1.03 -26.89 2.16
N ALA A 487 0.05 -26.40 2.77
CA ALA A 487 0.95 -27.24 3.55
C ALA A 487 0.29 -27.79 4.82
N ALA A 488 -0.54 -27.00 5.50
CA ALA A 488 -1.30 -27.44 6.67
C ALA A 488 -2.34 -28.53 6.31
N ALA A 489 -2.98 -28.38 5.15
CA ALA A 489 -3.92 -29.37 4.62
C ALA A 489 -3.22 -30.70 4.25
N LEU A 490 -1.95 -30.69 3.86
CA LEU A 490 -1.21 -31.93 3.58
C LEU A 490 -0.74 -32.63 4.86
N SER A 491 -0.40 -31.88 5.92
CA SER A 491 0.03 -32.44 7.21
C SER A 491 -1.08 -33.11 8.01
N THR A 492 -2.35 -32.90 7.67
CA THR A 492 -3.50 -33.51 8.35
C THR A 492 -3.88 -34.89 7.78
N TRP A 493 -3.26 -35.32 6.68
CA TRP A 493 -3.52 -36.60 6.00
C TRP A 493 -2.37 -37.61 6.12
N THR A 494 -1.29 -37.24 6.82
CA THR A 494 -0.16 -38.09 7.21
C THR A 494 -0.20 -38.33 8.70
#